data_AF-A0A945NZY9-F1
#
_entry.id   AF-A0A945NZY9-F1
#
_cell.length_a   1.000
_cell.length_b   1.000
_cell.length_c   1.000
_cell.angle_alpha   90.00
_cell.angle_beta   90.00
_cell.angle_gamma   90.00
#
_symmetry.space_group_name_H-M   'P 1'
#
loop_
_entity.id
_entity.type
_entity.pdbx_description
1 polymer ?
#
loop_
_entity_poly.entity_id
_entity_poly.type
_entity_poly.pdbx_seq_one_letter_code
_entity_poly.pdbx_strand_id
1 'polypeptide(L)'
;MFEQNDNIFLELRTETLQLTNAGKDEEPVLSPDGKWTVFNRKIKECSEEEDYWACPSHQLWIMNLQTRSVGMLLEPQGAGIEFNFEKVIDNFFEAEFSPDSKTLYFITPTYATTSAIHAVDVDGTNWRFITTGMSFQTIQGPLEPQAKKYIKNLKEDDWRIFPKSEGAVMTQKALNDEVIGYLLIEKTGIKSICSTKPIEEEGGLKFDDDGKYCTSYGRHVWRALVSPDGSKEIPISEAEH
;
A
#
# COMPACT_ATOMS: atom_id res chain seq x y z
N MET A 1 -10.26 -13.18 -8.57
CA MET A 1 -11.48 -12.38 -8.35
C MET A 1 -11.48 -11.24 -9.34
N PHE A 2 -12.65 -10.74 -9.70
CA PHE A 2 -12.77 -9.62 -10.62
C PHE A 2 -14.01 -8.81 -10.29
N GLU A 3 -14.05 -7.59 -10.80
CA GLU A 3 -15.18 -6.68 -10.70
C GLU A 3 -16.00 -6.72 -11.99
N GLN A 4 -17.33 -6.70 -11.85
CA GLN A 4 -18.24 -6.49 -12.98
C GLN A 4 -19.47 -5.71 -12.51
N ASN A 5 -19.74 -4.57 -13.15
CA ASN A 5 -20.85 -3.67 -12.78
C ASN A 5 -20.80 -3.28 -11.29
N ASP A 6 -19.64 -2.87 -10.78
CA ASP A 6 -19.41 -2.49 -9.38
C ASP A 6 -19.86 -3.59 -8.38
N ASN A 7 -19.69 -4.84 -8.75
CA ASN A 7 -19.90 -6.00 -7.89
C ASN A 7 -18.71 -6.94 -7.99
N ILE A 8 -18.47 -7.66 -6.89
CA ILE A 8 -17.33 -8.56 -6.79
C ILE A 8 -17.72 -9.97 -7.19
N PHE A 9 -16.91 -10.59 -8.03
CA PHE A 9 -17.08 -11.97 -8.49
C PHE A 9 -15.84 -12.81 -8.18
N LEU A 10 -16.09 -14.05 -7.77
CA LEU A 10 -15.09 -15.09 -7.61
C LEU A 10 -15.18 -16.07 -8.77
N GLU A 11 -14.15 -16.08 -9.61
CA GLU A 11 -13.99 -17.11 -10.64
C GLU A 11 -13.42 -18.38 -10.01
N LEU A 12 -14.20 -19.45 -10.05
CA LEU A 12 -13.80 -20.80 -9.72
C LEU A 12 -13.54 -21.57 -11.02
N ARG A 13 -12.90 -22.73 -10.93
CA ARG A 13 -12.56 -23.54 -12.13
C ARG A 13 -13.76 -23.89 -13.02
N THR A 14 -14.94 -24.02 -12.44
CA THR A 14 -16.14 -24.54 -13.11
C THR A 14 -17.30 -23.56 -13.13
N GLU A 15 -17.20 -22.46 -12.40
CA GLU A 15 -18.30 -21.51 -12.24
C GLU A 15 -17.78 -20.14 -11.82
N THR A 16 -18.62 -19.13 -12.04
CA THR A 16 -18.41 -17.78 -11.55
C THR A 16 -19.46 -17.49 -10.50
N LEU A 17 -19.01 -17.07 -9.33
CA LEU A 17 -19.87 -16.75 -8.21
C LEU A 17 -19.88 -15.27 -7.91
N GLN A 18 -21.05 -14.65 -7.96
CA GLN A 18 -21.25 -13.29 -7.47
C GLN A 18 -21.16 -13.26 -5.95
N LEU A 19 -20.25 -12.44 -5.41
CA LEU A 19 -20.05 -12.28 -3.98
C LEU A 19 -20.89 -11.13 -3.42
N THR A 20 -20.94 -10.00 -4.15
CA THR A 20 -21.68 -8.80 -3.71
C THR A 20 -22.73 -8.37 -4.72
N ASN A 21 -23.71 -7.59 -4.27
CA ASN A 21 -24.86 -7.15 -5.08
C ASN A 21 -25.22 -5.67 -4.85
N ALA A 22 -24.33 -4.89 -4.23
CA ALA A 22 -24.56 -3.49 -3.92
C ALA A 22 -24.41 -2.56 -5.13
N GLY A 23 -23.70 -3.00 -6.18
CA GLY A 23 -23.40 -2.16 -7.36
C GLY A 23 -22.54 -0.95 -7.02
N LYS A 24 -21.66 -1.09 -6.02
CA LYS A 24 -20.77 -0.03 -5.50
C LYS A 24 -19.43 -0.57 -4.98
N ASP A 25 -19.14 -1.85 -5.25
CA ASP A 25 -18.01 -2.56 -4.66
C ASP A 25 -16.89 -2.73 -5.71
N GLU A 26 -15.66 -2.42 -5.33
CA GLU A 26 -14.50 -2.41 -6.22
C GLU A 26 -13.21 -2.87 -5.52
N GLU A 27 -12.15 -3.04 -6.31
CA GLU A 27 -10.80 -3.40 -5.86
C GLU A 27 -10.73 -4.60 -4.88
N PRO A 28 -11.28 -5.78 -5.26
CA PRO A 28 -11.37 -6.89 -4.34
C PRO A 28 -10.01 -7.59 -4.15
N VAL A 29 -9.67 -7.92 -2.91
CA VAL A 29 -8.41 -8.59 -2.55
C VAL A 29 -8.73 -9.86 -1.74
N LEU A 30 -8.17 -11.00 -2.17
CA LEU A 30 -8.38 -12.30 -1.54
C LEU A 30 -7.27 -12.55 -0.51
N SER A 31 -7.62 -13.02 0.69
CA SER A 31 -6.61 -13.45 1.66
C SER A 31 -5.85 -14.69 1.17
N PRO A 32 -4.56 -14.85 1.53
CA PRO A 32 -3.77 -16.03 1.17
C PRO A 32 -4.42 -17.37 1.54
N ASP A 33 -5.13 -17.42 2.66
CA ASP A 33 -5.84 -18.63 3.11
C ASP A 33 -7.21 -18.84 2.43
N GLY A 34 -7.62 -17.93 1.54
CA GLY A 34 -8.87 -17.97 0.79
C GLY A 34 -10.13 -17.83 1.64
N LYS A 35 -10.03 -17.44 2.91
CA LYS A 35 -11.20 -17.30 3.81
C LYS A 35 -11.84 -15.92 3.77
N TRP A 36 -11.06 -14.90 3.43
CA TRP A 36 -11.50 -13.51 3.46
C TRP A 36 -11.34 -12.86 2.11
N THR A 37 -12.26 -11.97 1.77
CA THR A 37 -12.03 -10.95 0.75
C THR A 37 -12.29 -9.59 1.36
N VAL A 38 -11.43 -8.62 1.06
CA VAL A 38 -11.73 -7.20 1.30
C VAL A 38 -12.05 -6.53 -0.02
N PHE A 39 -12.79 -5.42 0.05
CA PHE A 39 -13.15 -4.60 -1.10
C PHE A 39 -13.53 -3.20 -0.64
N ASN A 40 -13.41 -2.23 -1.53
CA ASN A 40 -13.88 -0.87 -1.31
C ASN A 40 -15.35 -0.77 -1.67
N ARG A 41 -16.13 -0.03 -0.87
CA ARG A 41 -17.52 0.31 -1.18
C ARG A 41 -17.69 1.81 -1.31
N LYS A 42 -18.11 2.28 -2.48
CA LYS A 42 -18.48 3.68 -2.73
C LYS A 42 -19.64 4.11 -1.83
N ILE A 43 -19.44 5.14 -1.02
CA ILE A 43 -20.48 5.76 -0.18
C ILE A 43 -20.96 7.11 -0.70
N LYS A 44 -20.11 7.84 -1.44
CA LYS A 44 -20.45 9.09 -2.10
C LYS A 44 -19.62 9.31 -3.36
N GLU A 45 -20.19 10.04 -4.31
CA GLU A 45 -19.45 10.61 -5.43
C GLU A 45 -18.78 11.90 -4.97
N CYS A 46 -17.49 12.05 -5.25
CA CYS A 46 -16.79 13.31 -5.04
C CYS A 46 -17.04 14.21 -6.24
N SER A 47 -17.55 15.42 -6.03
CA SER A 47 -17.64 16.40 -7.11
C SER A 47 -16.24 16.95 -7.43
N GLU A 48 -16.03 17.45 -8.65
CA GLU A 48 -14.80 18.14 -9.04
C GLU A 48 -14.54 19.43 -8.24
N GLU A 49 -15.59 19.97 -7.59
CA GLU A 49 -15.50 21.15 -6.72
C GLU A 49 -15.01 20.81 -5.31
N GLU A 50 -15.22 19.57 -4.85
CA GLU A 50 -14.59 19.06 -3.63
C GLU A 50 -13.14 18.71 -3.98
N ASP A 51 -12.19 19.11 -3.13
CA ASP A 51 -10.80 18.64 -3.28
C ASP A 51 -10.84 17.11 -3.27
N TYR A 52 -10.59 16.49 -4.43
CA TYR A 52 -10.78 15.05 -4.67
C TYR A 52 -10.02 14.23 -3.61
N TRP A 53 -8.92 14.79 -3.10
CA TRP A 53 -8.07 14.22 -2.06
C TRP A 53 -8.65 14.30 -0.64
N ALA A 54 -9.63 15.16 -0.39
CA ALA A 54 -10.26 15.36 0.92
C ALA A 54 -11.66 14.73 1.01
N CYS A 55 -12.05 13.96 0.00
CA CYS A 55 -13.37 13.39 -0.11
C CYS A 55 -13.35 11.91 0.32
N PRO A 56 -13.91 11.58 1.50
CA PRO A 56 -14.05 10.18 1.92
C PRO A 56 -15.14 9.50 1.09
N SER A 57 -14.74 8.88 -0.02
CA SER A 57 -15.68 8.24 -0.96
C SER A 57 -15.85 6.75 -0.76
N HIS A 58 -14.95 6.11 -0.02
CA HIS A 58 -14.93 4.66 0.15
C HIS A 58 -15.01 4.25 1.62
N GLN A 59 -15.76 3.19 1.89
CA GLN A 59 -15.62 2.36 3.09
C GLN A 59 -14.82 1.11 2.74
N LEU A 60 -14.04 0.60 3.68
CA LEU A 60 -13.38 -0.69 3.53
C LEU A 60 -14.25 -1.78 4.13
N TRP A 61 -14.59 -2.78 3.35
CA TRP A 61 -15.45 -3.89 3.74
C TRP A 61 -14.70 -5.21 3.70
N ILE A 62 -15.13 -6.16 4.53
CA ILE A 62 -14.61 -7.52 4.55
C ILE A 62 -15.75 -8.53 4.48
N MET A 63 -15.53 -9.62 3.75
CA MET A 63 -16.44 -10.75 3.67
C MET A 63 -15.71 -12.03 4.03
N ASN A 64 -16.33 -12.84 4.89
CA ASN A 64 -15.95 -14.22 5.09
C ASN A 64 -16.55 -15.07 3.97
N LEU A 65 -15.71 -15.71 3.14
CA LEU A 65 -16.14 -16.47 1.98
C LEU A 65 -16.82 -17.80 2.33
N GLN A 66 -16.52 -18.34 3.52
CA GLN A 66 -17.12 -19.58 4.02
C GLN A 66 -18.53 -19.34 4.55
N THR A 67 -18.71 -18.34 5.42
CA THR A 67 -20.00 -18.06 6.07
C THR A 67 -20.88 -17.09 5.28
N ARG A 68 -20.31 -16.39 4.28
CA ARG A 68 -20.95 -15.29 3.54
C ARG A 68 -21.31 -14.09 4.42
N SER A 69 -20.76 -14.00 5.62
CA SER A 69 -20.94 -12.80 6.45
C SER A 69 -20.13 -11.65 5.89
N VAL A 70 -20.78 -10.49 5.75
CA VAL A 70 -20.19 -9.25 5.25
C VAL A 70 -20.26 -8.21 6.36
N GLY A 71 -19.17 -7.47 6.57
CA GLY A 71 -19.09 -6.40 7.56
C GLY A 71 -18.21 -5.26 7.08
N MET A 72 -18.49 -4.06 7.60
CA MET A 72 -17.60 -2.92 7.43
C MET A 72 -16.36 -3.14 8.28
N LEU A 73 -15.18 -3.06 7.66
CA LEU A 73 -13.90 -3.20 8.34
C LEU A 73 -13.43 -1.85 8.88
N LEU A 74 -13.47 -0.81 8.04
CA LEU A 74 -13.11 0.56 8.42
C LEU A 74 -14.07 1.57 7.80
N GLU A 75 -14.51 2.52 8.63
CA GLU A 75 -15.24 3.72 8.20
C GLU A 75 -14.24 4.82 7.88
N PRO A 76 -14.44 5.59 6.80
CA PRO A 76 -13.49 6.63 6.46
C PRO A 76 -13.55 7.80 7.46
N GLN A 77 -12.38 8.31 7.83
CA GLN A 77 -12.17 9.42 8.74
C GLN A 77 -11.30 10.46 8.03
N GLY A 78 -11.93 11.55 7.59
CA GLY A 78 -11.21 12.67 6.99
C GLY A 78 -10.34 13.43 8.01
N ALA A 79 -9.45 14.29 7.52
CA ALA A 79 -8.44 14.99 8.33
C ALA A 79 -8.96 15.94 9.42
N GLY A 80 -10.27 16.21 9.47
CA GLY A 80 -10.86 17.16 10.42
C GLY A 80 -10.25 18.57 10.29
N ILE A 81 -10.33 19.35 11.38
CA ILE A 81 -9.76 20.71 11.45
C ILE A 81 -8.24 20.66 11.77
N GLU A 82 -7.82 19.65 12.52
CA GLU A 82 -6.41 19.44 12.88
C GLU A 82 -5.83 18.32 12.01
N PHE A 83 -5.11 18.71 10.96
CA PHE A 83 -4.52 17.76 10.03
C PHE A 83 -3.48 16.87 10.72
N ASN A 84 -3.84 15.60 10.95
CA ASN A 84 -2.95 14.56 11.44
C ASN A 84 -3.04 13.35 10.52
N PHE A 85 -2.07 13.20 9.61
CA PHE A 85 -2.05 12.16 8.59
C PHE A 85 -2.04 10.74 9.17
N GLU A 86 -1.52 10.53 10.38
CA GLU A 86 -1.55 9.22 11.05
C GLU A 86 -2.99 8.80 11.39
N LYS A 87 -3.92 9.76 11.41
CA LYS A 87 -5.34 9.58 11.70
C LYS A 87 -6.25 9.73 10.49
N VAL A 88 -5.71 10.12 9.34
CA VAL A 88 -6.49 10.20 8.10
C VAL A 88 -6.67 8.79 7.57
N ILE A 89 -7.92 8.36 7.51
CA ILE A 89 -8.32 7.09 6.92
C ILE A 89 -9.40 7.38 5.90
N ASP A 90 -9.07 7.98 4.77
CA ASP A 90 -9.99 8.02 3.64
C ASP A 90 -9.35 7.28 2.47
N ASN A 91 -10.18 6.89 1.49
CA ASN A 91 -9.76 6.32 0.21
C ASN A 91 -8.68 5.22 0.35
N PHE A 92 -9.13 3.97 0.42
CA PHE A 92 -8.24 2.83 0.65
C PHE A 92 -7.65 2.34 -0.66
N PHE A 93 -6.34 2.38 -0.80
CA PHE A 93 -5.63 1.93 -2.00
C PHE A 93 -4.68 0.77 -1.70
N GLU A 94 -4.37 -0.01 -2.73
CA GLU A 94 -3.35 -1.07 -2.71
C GLU A 94 -3.48 -2.02 -1.49
N ALA A 95 -4.71 -2.40 -1.13
CA ALA A 95 -4.92 -3.28 0.00
C ALA A 95 -4.24 -4.65 -0.23
N GLU A 96 -3.57 -5.17 0.80
CA GLU A 96 -2.93 -6.48 0.73
C GLU A 96 -2.95 -7.15 2.10
N PHE A 97 -3.34 -8.43 2.11
CA PHE A 97 -3.28 -9.23 3.32
C PHE A 97 -1.85 -9.63 3.63
N SER A 98 -1.51 -9.59 4.91
CA SER A 98 -0.42 -10.36 5.48
C SER A 98 -0.47 -11.83 5.02
N PRO A 99 0.69 -12.49 4.86
CA PRO A 99 0.77 -13.90 4.48
C PRO A 99 0.00 -14.88 5.38
N ASP A 100 -0.14 -14.56 6.66
CA ASP A 100 -0.89 -15.36 7.63
C ASP A 100 -2.40 -15.04 7.64
N SER A 101 -2.84 -14.14 6.75
CA SER A 101 -4.23 -13.71 6.58
C SER A 101 -4.87 -13.06 7.81
N LYS A 102 -4.07 -12.52 8.75
CA LYS A 102 -4.59 -11.92 10.00
C LYS A 102 -4.63 -10.40 10.02
N THR A 103 -3.75 -9.76 9.27
CA THR A 103 -3.66 -8.31 9.14
C THR A 103 -3.82 -7.90 7.68
N LEU A 104 -4.52 -6.80 7.46
CA LEU A 104 -4.62 -6.12 6.17
C LEU A 104 -3.78 -4.84 6.23
N TYR A 105 -2.92 -4.65 5.23
CA TYR A 105 -2.21 -3.41 4.98
C TYR A 105 -2.88 -2.66 3.83
N PHE A 106 -2.84 -1.34 3.85
CA PHE A 106 -3.42 -0.50 2.79
C PHE A 106 -2.82 0.90 2.85
N ILE A 107 -3.03 1.65 1.77
CA ILE A 107 -2.56 3.02 1.60
C ILE A 107 -3.76 3.97 1.70
N THR A 108 -3.56 5.11 2.35
CA THR A 108 -4.49 6.26 2.34
C THR A 108 -3.75 7.49 1.82
N PRO A 109 -4.40 8.35 1.03
CA PRO A 109 -3.80 9.59 0.59
C PRO A 109 -3.64 10.52 1.79
N THR A 110 -2.52 11.24 1.86
CA THR A 110 -2.29 12.22 2.94
C THR A 110 -1.99 13.60 2.38
N TYR A 111 -1.09 13.70 1.39
CA TYR A 111 -0.82 14.93 0.66
C TYR A 111 -0.67 14.62 -0.83
N ALA A 112 -0.64 15.66 -1.66
CA ALA A 112 -0.40 15.54 -3.11
C ALA A 112 0.90 14.78 -3.49
N THR A 113 1.84 14.60 -2.57
CA THR A 113 3.13 13.95 -2.81
C THR A 113 3.47 12.81 -1.86
N THR A 114 2.57 12.46 -0.93
CA THR A 114 2.82 11.36 0.00
C THR A 114 1.51 10.71 0.44
N SER A 115 1.60 9.42 0.73
CA SER A 115 0.52 8.61 1.27
C SER A 115 0.95 8.02 2.62
N ALA A 116 -0.01 7.50 3.38
CA ALA A 116 0.24 6.76 4.61
C ALA A 116 -0.08 5.28 4.40
N ILE A 117 0.77 4.43 4.96
CA ILE A 117 0.56 3.00 5.02
C ILE A 117 0.00 2.70 6.40
N HIS A 118 -1.14 2.01 6.43
CA HIS A 118 -1.82 1.59 7.63
C HIS A 118 -1.91 0.07 7.69
N ALA A 119 -2.21 -0.43 8.89
CA ALA A 119 -2.54 -1.83 9.11
C ALA A 119 -3.80 -1.92 9.98
N VAL A 120 -4.61 -2.96 9.77
CA VAL A 120 -5.76 -3.32 10.61
C VAL A 120 -5.88 -4.84 10.67
N ASP A 121 -6.33 -5.38 11.80
CA ASP A 121 -6.60 -6.82 11.88
C ASP A 121 -7.89 -7.16 11.14
N VAL A 122 -8.03 -8.41 10.67
CA VAL A 122 -9.19 -8.84 9.87
C VAL A 122 -10.54 -8.75 10.60
N ASP A 123 -10.52 -8.61 11.92
CA ASP A 123 -11.71 -8.36 12.74
C ASP A 123 -12.04 -6.86 12.91
N GLY A 124 -11.27 -5.98 12.28
CA GLY A 124 -11.40 -4.52 12.37
C GLY A 124 -10.73 -3.91 13.58
N THR A 125 -10.07 -4.70 14.43
CA THR A 125 -9.34 -4.21 15.60
C THR A 125 -7.91 -3.81 15.25
N ASN A 126 -7.22 -3.17 16.21
CA ASN A 126 -5.80 -2.81 16.13
C ASN A 126 -5.40 -2.05 14.86
N TRP A 127 -6.31 -1.21 14.34
CA TRP A 127 -5.96 -0.24 13.32
C TRP A 127 -4.83 0.68 13.81
N ARG A 128 -3.82 0.89 12.97
CA ARG A 128 -2.65 1.71 13.28
C ARG A 128 -2.02 2.27 12.02
N PHE A 129 -1.44 3.45 12.15
CA PHE A 129 -0.47 3.98 11.21
C PHE A 129 0.83 3.18 11.32
N ILE A 130 1.42 2.82 10.17
CA ILE A 130 2.70 2.13 10.11
C ILE A 130 3.80 3.13 9.77
N THR A 131 3.64 3.85 8.65
CA THR A 131 4.63 4.78 8.14
C THR A 131 4.07 5.58 6.95
N THR A 132 4.80 6.59 6.50
CA THR A 132 4.51 7.27 5.22
C THR A 132 5.12 6.48 4.07
N GLY A 133 4.38 6.26 2.98
CA GLY A 133 4.84 5.54 1.79
C GLY A 133 3.75 5.47 0.73
N MET A 134 4.14 5.35 -0.53
CA MET A 134 3.19 5.32 -1.67
C MET A 134 2.96 3.94 -2.27
N SER A 135 3.77 2.96 -1.90
CA SER A 135 3.62 1.57 -2.34
C SER A 135 4.23 0.64 -1.29
N PHE A 136 3.73 -0.60 -1.27
CA PHE A 136 4.28 -1.68 -0.45
C PHE A 136 3.99 -3.05 -1.10
N GLN A 137 4.56 -4.14 -0.56
CA GLN A 137 4.17 -5.48 -0.99
C GLN A 137 4.46 -6.55 0.07
N THR A 138 3.48 -7.35 0.46
CA THR A 138 3.70 -8.44 1.42
C THR A 138 4.27 -9.71 0.78
N ILE A 139 5.09 -10.45 1.51
CA ILE A 139 5.82 -11.64 1.01
C ILE A 139 5.79 -12.79 2.02
N GLN A 140 5.34 -13.94 1.52
CA GLN A 140 5.33 -15.22 2.24
C GLN A 140 6.60 -16.03 1.94
N GLY A 141 7.22 -16.61 2.97
CA GLY A 141 8.32 -17.59 2.83
C GLY A 141 7.86 -19.00 2.41
N PRO A 142 8.79 -19.92 2.03
CA PRO A 142 10.23 -19.83 2.25
C PRO A 142 10.91 -19.17 1.05
N LEU A 143 11.77 -18.20 1.35
CA LEU A 143 12.53 -17.50 0.33
C LEU A 143 13.37 -18.48 -0.52
N GLU A 144 13.64 -18.13 -1.78
CA GLU A 144 14.43 -18.96 -2.69
C GLU A 144 15.75 -19.47 -2.05
N PRO A 145 16.32 -20.60 -2.49
CA PRO A 145 17.61 -21.09 -1.98
C PRO A 145 18.72 -20.02 -2.02
N GLN A 146 18.67 -19.12 -3.00
CA GLN A 146 19.56 -17.97 -3.14
C GLN A 146 19.42 -16.98 -1.98
N ALA A 147 18.22 -16.85 -1.41
CA ALA A 147 17.93 -16.04 -0.23
C ALA A 147 18.24 -16.78 1.09
N LYS A 148 18.05 -18.11 1.14
CA LYS A 148 18.38 -18.96 2.30
C LYS A 148 19.88 -18.98 2.63
N LYS A 149 20.75 -18.77 1.65
CA LYS A 149 22.22 -18.70 1.85
C LYS A 149 22.62 -17.55 2.80
N TYR A 150 21.79 -16.51 2.89
CA TYR A 150 22.13 -15.27 3.56
C TYR A 150 21.38 -15.07 4.88
N ILE A 151 20.20 -15.68 5.04
CA ILE A 151 19.51 -15.71 6.34
C ILE A 151 19.81 -17.01 7.09
N LYS A 152 20.69 -16.93 8.08
CA LYS A 152 20.86 -18.01 9.06
C LYS A 152 19.74 -17.94 10.09
N ASN A 153 19.07 -19.06 10.37
CA ASN A 153 18.02 -19.24 11.38
C ASN A 153 16.57 -18.84 11.02
N LEU A 154 16.16 -18.96 9.75
CA LEU A 154 14.73 -18.90 9.41
C LEU A 154 13.95 -20.02 10.09
N LYS A 155 12.86 -19.67 10.80
CA LYS A 155 11.79 -20.63 11.10
C LYS A 155 10.78 -20.62 9.96
N GLU A 156 10.10 -21.75 9.78
CA GLU A 156 9.19 -21.98 8.63
C GLU A 156 8.00 -20.99 8.60
N ASP A 157 7.73 -20.30 9.72
CA ASP A 157 6.57 -19.43 9.93
C ASP A 157 6.90 -17.92 9.97
N ASP A 158 8.11 -17.48 9.60
CA ASP A 158 8.48 -16.05 9.61
C ASP A 158 8.07 -15.34 8.29
N TRP A 159 7.14 -14.38 8.35
CA TRP A 159 6.62 -13.62 7.18
C TRP A 159 7.20 -12.20 7.08
N ARG A 160 7.38 -11.64 5.86
CA ARG A 160 8.05 -10.32 5.61
C ARG A 160 7.45 -9.58 4.38
N ILE A 161 7.89 -8.36 4.02
CA ILE A 161 7.31 -7.50 2.95
C ILE A 161 8.48 -6.93 2.08
N PHE A 162 8.43 -6.95 0.74
CA PHE A 162 9.56 -6.52 -0.16
C PHE A 162 9.05 -5.85 -1.45
N PRO A 163 9.88 -5.14 -2.27
CA PRO A 163 9.40 -4.29 -3.35
C PRO A 163 9.29 -4.97 -4.73
N LYS A 164 8.43 -4.39 -5.59
CA LYS A 164 7.97 -4.97 -6.86
C LYS A 164 8.84 -4.64 -8.11
N SER A 165 9.75 -3.65 -8.07
CA SER A 165 10.42 -3.15 -9.29
C SER A 165 11.95 -3.28 -9.37
N GLU A 166 12.66 -3.67 -8.31
CA GLU A 166 14.14 -3.91 -8.34
C GLU A 166 14.54 -5.29 -7.76
N GLY A 167 13.63 -6.25 -7.93
CA GLY A 167 13.43 -7.50 -7.17
C GLY A 167 14.50 -8.60 -7.15
N ALA A 168 15.80 -8.29 -7.08
CA ALA A 168 16.79 -9.31 -6.72
C ALA A 168 17.93 -8.78 -5.85
N VAL A 169 18.54 -7.65 -6.20
CA VAL A 169 19.76 -7.15 -5.55
C VAL A 169 19.48 -6.58 -4.15
N MET A 170 18.39 -5.83 -4.01
CA MET A 170 17.98 -5.24 -2.72
C MET A 170 17.38 -6.30 -1.78
N THR A 171 16.64 -7.27 -2.35
CA THR A 171 16.24 -8.48 -1.65
C THR A 171 17.49 -9.19 -1.11
N GLN A 172 18.51 -9.43 -1.95
CA GLN A 172 19.77 -10.06 -1.52
C GLN A 172 20.46 -9.33 -0.34
N LYS A 173 20.39 -8.00 -0.31
CA LYS A 173 21.00 -7.15 0.74
C LYS A 173 20.21 -7.20 2.04
N ALA A 174 18.89 -7.03 2.01
CA ALA A 174 18.03 -7.14 3.20
C ALA A 174 18.05 -8.53 3.87
N LEU A 175 18.51 -9.54 3.12
CA LEU A 175 18.69 -10.92 3.59
C LEU A 175 20.06 -11.18 4.21
N ASN A 176 21.05 -10.31 4.01
CA ASN A 176 22.42 -10.44 4.55
C ASN A 176 22.55 -9.90 5.97
N ASP A 177 21.77 -8.88 6.30
CA ASP A 177 21.72 -8.31 7.64
C ASP A 177 20.75 -9.18 8.48
N GLU A 178 21.05 -9.43 9.76
CA GLU A 178 20.24 -10.27 10.68
C GLU A 178 18.89 -9.63 11.04
N VAL A 179 18.09 -9.38 10.01
CA VAL A 179 17.04 -8.40 9.99
C VAL A 179 15.74 -9.21 9.90
N ILE A 180 15.02 -9.27 11.03
CA ILE A 180 13.72 -9.94 11.25
C ILE A 180 12.54 -9.06 10.78
N GLY A 181 11.95 -9.38 9.61
CA GLY A 181 10.61 -8.95 9.17
C GLY A 181 10.41 -7.45 8.94
N TYR A 182 10.34 -7.02 7.67
CA TYR A 182 10.16 -5.61 7.36
C TYR A 182 9.32 -5.35 6.13
N LEU A 183 8.71 -4.17 6.10
CA LEU A 183 8.11 -3.37 5.04
C LEU A 183 9.20 -2.58 4.33
N LEU A 184 9.40 -2.80 3.03
CA LEU A 184 10.19 -1.90 2.19
C LEU A 184 9.30 -0.75 1.72
N ILE A 185 9.74 0.48 2.00
CA ILE A 185 8.96 1.70 1.75
C ILE A 185 9.55 2.45 0.56
N GLU A 186 8.73 2.65 -0.48
CA GLU A 186 9.05 3.52 -1.60
C GLU A 186 8.65 4.96 -1.25
N LYS A 187 9.61 5.89 -1.25
CA LYS A 187 9.31 7.32 -1.25
C LYS A 187 9.64 7.88 -2.63
N THR A 188 8.74 8.65 -3.22
CA THR A 188 9.13 9.57 -4.28
C THR A 188 9.93 10.71 -3.68
N GLY A 189 11.22 10.74 -3.98
CA GLY A 189 11.95 12.00 -3.93
C GLY A 189 11.59 12.79 -5.18
N ILE A 190 11.08 14.01 -5.02
CA ILE A 190 11.05 14.95 -6.13
C ILE A 190 12.48 15.48 -6.30
N LYS A 191 13.15 15.07 -7.39
CA LYS A 191 14.36 15.77 -7.82
C LYS A 191 13.95 16.75 -8.90
N SER A 192 13.88 18.02 -8.54
CA SER A 192 13.70 19.07 -9.52
C SER A 192 15.01 19.27 -10.28
N ILE A 193 14.95 19.08 -11.60
CA ILE A 193 16.04 19.43 -12.51
C ILE A 193 15.61 20.74 -13.16
N CYS A 194 16.36 21.79 -12.88
CA CYS A 194 16.13 23.11 -13.47
C CYS A 194 17.15 23.37 -14.58
N SER A 195 16.67 23.92 -15.69
CA SER A 195 17.44 24.25 -16.89
C SER A 195 17.12 25.67 -17.33
N THR A 196 18.11 26.40 -17.84
CA THR A 196 17.90 27.71 -18.47
C THR A 196 17.34 27.60 -19.89
N LYS A 197 17.23 26.38 -20.43
CA LYS A 197 16.58 26.09 -21.71
C LYS A 197 15.31 25.27 -21.48
N PRO A 198 14.27 25.44 -22.32
CA PRO A 198 13.09 24.58 -22.29
C PRO A 198 13.48 23.11 -22.33
N ILE A 199 12.89 22.30 -21.45
CA ILE A 199 13.12 20.85 -21.42
C ILE A 199 12.13 20.25 -22.42
N GLU A 200 12.62 19.91 -23.62
CA GLU A 200 11.80 19.67 -24.82
C GLU A 200 10.94 18.39 -24.77
N GLU A 201 11.18 17.46 -23.84
CA GLU A 201 10.51 16.15 -23.85
C GLU A 201 9.28 16.04 -22.93
N GLU A 202 9.07 16.94 -21.96
CA GLU A 202 7.99 16.75 -20.96
C GLU A 202 7.24 18.03 -20.53
N GLY A 203 7.40 19.15 -21.23
CA GLY A 203 6.61 20.35 -20.92
C GLY A 203 6.90 20.93 -19.53
N GLY A 204 8.18 20.99 -19.15
CA GLY A 204 8.61 21.54 -17.86
C GLY A 204 8.01 22.92 -17.57
N LEU A 205 7.52 23.10 -16.34
CA LEU A 205 6.92 24.36 -15.89
C LEU A 205 8.01 25.41 -15.64
N LYS A 206 7.73 26.67 -16.01
CA LYS A 206 8.60 27.80 -15.71
C LYS A 206 8.32 28.27 -14.27
N PHE A 207 9.29 28.12 -13.38
CA PHE A 207 9.04 28.22 -11.93
C PHE A 207 9.65 29.45 -11.24
N ASP A 208 10.72 30.07 -11.78
CA ASP A 208 11.42 31.17 -11.08
C ASP A 208 11.52 32.48 -11.89
N ASP A 209 11.75 33.58 -11.16
CA ASP A 209 11.94 34.94 -11.70
C ASP A 209 13.20 35.04 -12.59
N ASP A 210 14.14 34.10 -12.45
CA ASP A 210 15.35 33.97 -13.28
C ASP A 210 15.07 33.31 -14.64
N GLY A 211 13.85 32.82 -14.87
CA GLY A 211 13.42 32.24 -16.13
C GLY A 211 13.85 30.79 -16.39
N LYS A 212 14.17 30.02 -15.34
CA LYS A 212 14.50 28.60 -15.44
C LYS A 212 13.24 27.74 -15.59
N TYR A 213 13.38 26.70 -16.41
CA TYR A 213 12.41 25.63 -16.59
C TYR A 213 12.79 24.51 -15.63
N CYS A 214 11.89 24.18 -14.70
CA CYS A 214 12.11 23.08 -13.78
C CYS A 214 11.12 21.96 -14.09
N THR A 215 11.62 20.74 -14.21
CA THR A 215 10.79 19.55 -14.19
C THR A 215 11.13 18.72 -12.96
N SER A 216 10.11 18.10 -12.38
CA SER A 216 10.21 17.30 -11.18
C SER A 216 10.12 15.85 -11.59
N TYR A 217 11.24 15.15 -11.61
CA TYR A 217 11.22 13.71 -11.79
C TYR A 217 10.96 13.06 -10.43
N GLY A 218 9.85 12.32 -10.35
CA GLY A 218 9.65 11.38 -9.25
C GLY A 218 10.72 10.30 -9.36
N ARG A 219 11.64 10.25 -8.40
CA ARG A 219 12.53 9.10 -8.24
C ARG A 219 11.99 8.27 -7.09
N HIS A 220 11.64 7.04 -7.40
CA HIS A 220 11.32 6.04 -6.40
C HIS A 220 12.60 5.68 -5.66
N VAL A 221 12.70 6.00 -4.37
CA VAL A 221 13.87 5.71 -3.55
C VAL A 221 13.40 5.01 -2.28
N TRP A 222 13.94 3.83 -2.05
CA TRP A 222 13.70 3.05 -0.84
C TRP A 222 14.51 3.65 0.32
N ARG A 223 13.88 3.87 1.47
CA ARG A 223 14.55 4.49 2.63
C ARG A 223 14.71 3.60 3.84
N ALA A 224 13.76 2.73 4.12
CA ALA A 224 13.78 1.96 5.36
C ALA A 224 13.04 0.65 5.24
N LEU A 225 13.37 -0.21 6.20
CA LEU A 225 12.75 -1.47 6.52
C LEU A 225 11.95 -1.27 7.80
N VAL A 226 10.62 -1.44 7.79
CA VAL A 226 9.75 -1.25 8.98
C VAL A 226 9.07 -2.53 9.45
N SER A 227 9.12 -2.86 10.74
CA SER A 227 8.51 -4.10 11.26
C SER A 227 6.99 -4.16 11.05
N PRO A 228 6.36 -5.37 11.03
CA PRO A 228 4.91 -5.52 10.81
C PRO A 228 4.01 -4.73 11.77
N ASP A 229 4.50 -4.46 12.98
CA ASP A 229 3.83 -3.67 14.00
C ASP A 229 4.21 -2.17 13.96
N GLY A 230 5.08 -1.75 13.05
CA GLY A 230 5.61 -0.38 12.95
C GLY A 230 6.63 0.00 14.04
N SER A 231 6.96 -0.91 14.98
CA SER A 231 7.76 -0.57 16.16
C SER A 231 9.26 -0.41 15.89
N LYS A 232 9.76 -0.91 14.75
CA LYS A 232 11.18 -0.84 14.36
C LYS A 232 11.29 -0.33 12.93
N GLU A 233 12.18 0.64 12.73
CA GLU A 233 12.57 1.15 11.42
C GLU A 233 14.09 1.03 11.27
N ILE A 234 14.57 0.38 10.21
CA ILE A 234 15.99 0.27 9.88
C ILE A 234 16.25 1.06 8.58
N PRO A 235 17.01 2.15 8.62
CA PRO A 235 17.37 2.92 7.43
C PRO A 235 18.23 2.09 6.47
N ILE A 236 17.88 2.09 5.18
CA ILE A 236 18.64 1.38 4.13
C ILE A 236 20.04 1.99 3.92
N SER A 237 20.26 3.24 4.34
CA SER A 237 21.58 3.90 4.32
C SER A 237 22.58 3.35 5.34
N GLU A 238 22.12 2.69 6.41
CA GLU A 238 23.00 2.08 7.42
C GLU A 238 23.51 0.68 7.01
N ALA A 239 22.92 0.08 5.97
CA ALA A 239 23.39 -1.18 5.39
C ALA A 239 24.60 -0.98 4.42
N GLU A 240 25.26 0.18 4.44
CA GLU A 240 26.44 0.48 3.62
C GLU A 240 27.79 0.37 4.39
N HIS A 241 27.79 -0.12 5.64
CA HIS A 241 29.00 -0.36 6.43
C HIS A 241 29.09 -1.76 7.02
#